data_AF-A0A6G8BT70-F1
#
_entry.id   AF-A0A6G8BT70-F1
#
_cell.length_a   1.000
_cell.length_b   1.000
_cell.length_c   1.000
_cell.angle_alpha   90.00
_cell.angle_beta   90.00
_cell.angle_gamma   90.00
#
_symmetry.space_group_name_H-M   'P 1'
#
loop_
_entity.id
_entity.type
_entity.pdbx_description
1 polymer ?
#
loop_
_entity_poly.entity_id
_entity_poly.type
_entity_poly.pdbx_seq_one_letter_code
_entity_poly.pdbx_strand_id
1 'polypeptide(L)'
;MFTQAKLIITAVVLAALIGLGTWWHLSRVHAAEKAVHAHYAVVLSEIREKTAAAVTAFRATETAWRSAIDKEAANGQARIDLARHDAAGARTERDRLLADVARYRTAARTAQHSSAPTAGPTTGDALDLFADLFSRADARAGELAEFADAAHAAGLTCERSFDALSRTKPATVQAPQSNQ
;
A
#
# COMPACT_ATOMS: atom_id res chain seq x y z
N MET A 1 5.96 9.31 97.35
CA MET A 1 6.29 8.12 96.52
C MET A 1 5.11 7.60 95.72
N PHE A 2 3.89 7.49 96.30
CA PHE A 2 2.70 7.00 95.59
C PHE A 2 2.23 7.84 94.37
N THR A 3 2.39 9.16 94.40
CA THR A 3 2.01 10.05 93.29
C THR A 3 2.94 9.93 92.07
N GLN A 4 4.25 9.73 92.30
CA GLN A 4 5.23 9.51 91.24
C GLN A 4 5.00 8.17 90.53
N ALA A 5 4.72 7.09 91.28
CA ALA A 5 4.41 5.78 90.72
C ALA A 5 3.14 5.80 89.85
N LYS A 6 2.10 6.54 90.25
CA LYS A 6 0.87 6.71 89.46
C LYS A 6 1.13 7.41 88.13
N LEU A 7 1.95 8.47 88.10
CA LEU A 7 2.30 9.20 86.88
C LEU A 7 3.06 8.33 85.87
N ILE A 8 4.00 7.52 86.35
CA ILE A 8 4.77 6.60 85.49
C ILE A 8 3.85 5.54 84.85
N ILE A 9 2.94 4.95 85.64
CA ILE A 9 1.99 3.95 85.12
C ILE A 9 1.07 4.57 84.06
N THR A 10 0.53 5.77 84.30
CA THR A 10 -0.32 6.44 83.30
C THR A 10 0.44 6.76 82.02
N ALA A 11 1.70 7.16 82.10
CA ALA A 11 2.53 7.43 80.93
C ALA A 11 2.80 6.16 80.11
N VAL A 12 3.09 5.04 80.79
CA VAL A 12 3.30 3.74 80.12
C VAL A 12 2.02 3.24 79.46
N VAL A 13 0.87 3.37 80.12
CA VAL A 13 -0.43 2.97 79.55
C VAL A 13 -0.76 3.84 78.32
N LEU A 14 -0.57 5.16 78.40
CA LEU A 14 -0.79 6.05 77.26
C LEU A 14 0.15 5.72 76.10
N ALA A 15 1.44 5.47 76.37
CA ALA A 15 2.40 5.07 75.35
C ALA A 15 2.02 3.72 74.69
N ALA A 16 1.55 2.75 75.46
CA ALA A 16 1.09 1.46 74.95
C ALA A 16 -0.15 1.61 74.06
N LEU A 17 -1.12 2.43 74.46
CA LEU A 17 -2.32 2.70 73.66
C LEU A 17 -1.99 3.42 72.34
N ILE A 18 -1.07 4.40 72.38
CA ILE A 18 -0.59 5.09 71.17
C ILE A 18 0.15 4.11 70.25
N GLY A 19 1.03 3.26 70.80
CA GLY A 19 1.76 2.25 70.03
C GLY A 19 0.82 1.26 69.33
N LEU A 20 -0.20 0.75 70.03
CA LEU A 20 -1.21 -0.14 69.45
C LEU A 20 -2.08 0.58 68.40
N GLY A 21 -2.47 1.83 68.67
CA GLY A 21 -3.26 2.63 67.75
C GLY A 21 -2.51 2.95 66.45
N THR A 22 -1.26 3.37 66.56
CA THR A 22 -0.38 3.64 65.40
C THR A 22 -0.10 2.37 64.61
N TRP A 23 0.23 1.25 65.27
CA TRP A 23 0.38 -0.06 64.63
C TRP A 23 -0.88 -0.43 63.85
N TRP A 24 -2.05 -0.35 64.48
CA TRP A 24 -3.31 -0.71 63.85
C TRP A 24 -3.66 0.17 62.65
N HIS A 25 -3.40 1.48 62.75
CA HIS A 25 -3.60 2.40 61.64
C HIS A 25 -2.63 2.10 60.49
N LEU A 26 -1.33 1.95 60.76
CA LEU A 26 -0.34 1.62 59.73
C LEU A 26 -0.65 0.29 59.04
N SER A 27 -1.06 -0.74 59.78
CA SER A 27 -1.39 -2.03 59.19
C SER A 27 -2.59 -1.96 58.24
N ARG A 28 -3.61 -1.15 58.59
CA ARG A 28 -4.74 -0.86 57.69
C ARG A 28 -4.32 -0.07 56.45
N VAL A 29 -3.46 0.93 56.60
CA VAL A 29 -2.93 1.69 55.45
C VAL A 29 -2.14 0.78 54.51
N HIS A 30 -1.25 -0.07 55.03
CA HIS A 30 -0.49 -1.02 54.21
C HIS A 30 -1.39 -2.04 53.50
N ALA A 31 -2.46 -2.50 54.17
CA ALA A 31 -3.44 -3.38 53.55
C ALA A 31 -4.19 -2.67 52.42
N ALA A 32 -4.59 -1.41 52.62
CA ALA A 32 -5.25 -0.59 51.61
C ALA A 32 -4.32 -0.30 50.42
N GLU A 33 -3.05 0.06 50.66
CA GLU A 33 -2.06 0.27 49.61
C GLU A 33 -1.84 -0.99 48.77
N LYS A 34 -1.70 -2.16 49.40
CA LYS A 34 -1.58 -3.44 48.67
C LYS A 34 -2.80 -3.73 47.80
N ALA A 35 -4.01 -3.45 48.30
CA ALA A 35 -5.24 -3.62 47.54
C ALA A 35 -5.28 -2.69 46.31
N VAL A 36 -4.85 -1.44 46.46
CA VAL A 36 -4.73 -0.48 45.35
C VAL A 36 -3.72 -0.97 44.31
N HIS A 37 -2.52 -1.39 44.73
CA HIS A 37 -1.49 -1.90 43.81
C HIS A 37 -1.96 -3.16 43.07
N ALA A 38 -2.63 -4.08 43.78
CA ALA A 38 -3.20 -5.29 43.18
C ALA A 38 -4.24 -4.93 42.10
N HIS A 39 -5.14 -3.97 42.40
CA HIS A 39 -6.12 -3.49 41.44
C HIS A 39 -5.46 -2.85 40.21
N TYR A 40 -4.48 -1.96 40.40
CA TYR A 40 -3.75 -1.33 39.30
C TYR A 40 -2.98 -2.36 38.45
N ALA A 41 -2.39 -3.38 39.06
CA ALA A 41 -1.71 -4.45 38.34
C ALA A 41 -2.67 -5.20 37.40
N VAL A 42 -3.89 -5.51 37.88
CA VAL A 42 -4.95 -6.14 37.08
C VAL A 42 -5.36 -5.23 35.92
N VAL A 43 -5.73 -3.98 36.20
CA VAL A 43 -6.15 -3.02 35.15
C VAL A 43 -5.06 -2.81 34.11
N LEU A 44 -3.81 -2.65 34.52
CA LEU A 44 -2.69 -2.46 33.60
C LEU A 44 -2.43 -3.70 32.76
N SER A 45 -2.59 -4.91 33.33
CA SER A 45 -2.48 -6.16 32.57
C SER A 45 -3.57 -6.29 31.51
N GLU A 46 -4.81 -5.95 31.84
CA GLU A 46 -5.94 -5.97 30.91
C GLU A 46 -5.77 -4.95 29.79
N ILE A 47 -5.33 -3.73 30.10
CA ILE A 47 -5.02 -2.70 29.09
C ILE A 47 -3.92 -3.18 28.16
N ARG A 48 -2.84 -3.77 28.68
CA ARG A 48 -1.73 -4.30 27.87
C ARG A 48 -2.19 -5.41 26.94
N GLU A 49 -3.00 -6.35 27.44
CA GLU A 49 -3.53 -7.45 26.65
C GLU A 49 -4.43 -6.95 25.51
N LYS A 50 -5.40 -6.08 25.82
CA LYS A 50 -6.29 -5.48 24.81
C LYS A 50 -5.50 -4.66 23.78
N THR A 51 -4.50 -3.91 24.22
CA THR A 51 -3.65 -3.11 23.33
C THR A 51 -2.79 -4.02 22.45
N ALA A 52 -2.20 -5.07 23.00
CA ALA A 52 -1.40 -6.03 22.24
C ALA A 52 -2.24 -6.78 21.20
N ALA A 53 -3.46 -7.19 21.57
CA ALA A 53 -4.41 -7.82 20.65
C ALA A 53 -4.81 -6.85 19.51
N ALA A 54 -5.14 -5.60 19.84
CA ALA A 54 -5.48 -4.57 18.85
C ALA A 54 -4.33 -4.27 17.89
N VAL A 55 -3.10 -4.12 18.40
CA VAL A 55 -1.90 -3.90 17.57
C VAL A 55 -1.63 -5.11 16.68
N THR A 56 -1.78 -6.33 17.19
CA THR A 56 -1.57 -7.56 16.41
C THR A 56 -2.60 -7.67 15.28
N ALA A 57 -3.88 -7.40 15.58
CA ALA A 57 -4.95 -7.39 14.59
C ALA A 57 -4.70 -6.32 13.50
N PHE A 58 -4.32 -5.10 13.90
CA PHE A 58 -4.01 -4.02 12.96
C PHE A 58 -2.81 -4.37 12.07
N ARG A 59 -1.73 -4.92 12.64
CA ARG A 59 -0.55 -5.35 11.87
C ARG A 59 -0.89 -6.47 10.88
N ALA A 60 -1.78 -7.39 11.25
CA ALA A 60 -2.22 -8.45 10.34
C ALA A 60 -2.98 -7.85 9.14
N THR A 61 -3.90 -6.91 9.38
CA THR A 61 -4.60 -6.19 8.31
C THR A 61 -3.63 -5.42 7.41
N GLU A 62 -2.72 -4.64 8.02
CA GLU A 62 -1.72 -3.86 7.28
C GLU A 62 -0.81 -4.75 6.42
N THR A 63 -0.38 -5.91 6.94
CA THR A 63 0.42 -6.88 6.19
C THR A 63 -0.35 -7.45 5.01
N ALA A 64 -1.64 -7.76 5.20
CA ALA A 64 -2.50 -8.23 4.13
C ALA A 64 -2.69 -7.17 3.03
N TRP A 65 -2.92 -5.90 3.42
CA TRP A 65 -3.03 -4.79 2.48
C TRP A 65 -1.75 -4.56 1.68
N ARG A 66 -0.59 -4.54 2.34
CA ARG A 66 0.71 -4.41 1.65
C ARG A 66 0.92 -5.53 0.65
N SER A 67 0.74 -6.79 1.07
CA SER A 67 0.90 -7.93 0.19
C SER A 67 -0.05 -7.88 -1.03
N ALA A 68 -1.28 -7.40 -0.82
CA ALA A 68 -2.25 -7.26 -1.90
C ALA A 68 -1.88 -6.13 -2.88
N ILE A 69 -1.43 -4.98 -2.37
CA ILE A 69 -0.91 -3.87 -3.19
C ILE A 69 0.34 -4.31 -3.97
N ASP A 70 1.30 -4.95 -3.30
CA ASP A 70 2.55 -5.40 -3.93
C ASP A 70 2.27 -6.37 -5.08
N LYS A 71 1.32 -7.28 -4.88
CA LYS A 71 0.86 -8.19 -5.94
C LYS A 71 0.28 -7.44 -7.12
N GLU A 72 -0.58 -6.44 -6.88
CA GLU A 72 -1.21 -5.70 -7.97
C GLU A 72 -0.24 -4.75 -8.68
N ALA A 73 0.74 -4.20 -7.96
CA ALA A 73 1.85 -3.45 -8.54
C ALA A 73 2.69 -4.35 -9.46
N ALA A 74 3.01 -5.59 -9.03
CA ALA A 74 3.72 -6.55 -9.86
C ALA A 74 2.91 -6.95 -11.12
N ASN A 75 1.59 -7.19 -10.98
CA ASN A 75 0.71 -7.45 -12.11
C ASN A 75 0.66 -6.27 -13.08
N GLY A 76 0.60 -5.04 -12.55
CA GLY A 76 0.64 -3.81 -13.34
C GLY A 76 1.92 -3.69 -14.14
N GLN A 77 3.07 -3.93 -13.52
CA GLN A 77 4.36 -3.91 -14.21
C GLN A 77 4.43 -4.97 -15.31
N ALA A 78 3.96 -6.20 -15.05
CA ALA A 78 3.92 -7.25 -16.07
C ALA A 78 3.05 -6.87 -17.28
N ARG A 79 1.94 -6.15 -17.07
CA ARG A 79 1.09 -5.63 -18.16
C ARG A 79 1.80 -4.56 -18.98
N ILE A 80 2.51 -3.65 -18.33
CA ILE A 80 3.32 -2.62 -18.99
C ILE A 80 4.42 -3.27 -19.84
N ASP A 81 5.09 -4.28 -19.30
CA ASP A 81 6.17 -4.96 -20.00
C ASP A 81 5.66 -5.75 -21.21
N LEU A 82 4.48 -6.38 -21.09
CA LEU A 82 3.80 -7.01 -22.23
C LEU A 82 3.44 -5.98 -23.31
N ALA A 83 2.83 -4.86 -22.95
CA ALA A 83 2.48 -3.81 -23.90
C ALA A 83 3.73 -3.25 -24.62
N ARG A 84 4.84 -3.08 -23.89
CA ARG A 84 6.13 -2.67 -24.48
C ARG A 84 6.69 -3.69 -25.46
N HIS A 85 6.60 -4.98 -25.11
CA HIS A 85 7.01 -6.06 -25.99
C HIS A 85 6.17 -6.07 -27.28
N ASP A 86 4.85 -5.98 -27.16
CA ASP A 86 3.94 -5.98 -28.30
C ASP A 86 4.16 -4.75 -29.19
N ALA A 87 4.40 -3.58 -28.59
CA ALA A 87 4.78 -2.36 -29.30
C ALA A 87 6.12 -2.52 -30.05
N ALA A 88 7.10 -3.23 -29.48
CA ALA A 88 8.36 -3.53 -30.16
C ALA A 88 8.17 -4.49 -31.34
N GLY A 89 7.31 -5.49 -31.18
CA GLY A 89 6.89 -6.37 -32.28
C GLY A 89 6.24 -5.59 -33.42
N ALA A 90 5.26 -4.73 -33.10
CA ALA A 90 4.58 -3.88 -34.07
C ALA A 90 5.56 -2.96 -34.83
N ARG A 91 6.52 -2.33 -34.13
CA ARG A 91 7.58 -1.52 -34.76
C ARG A 91 8.42 -2.35 -35.73
N THR A 92 8.76 -3.59 -35.37
CA THR A 92 9.54 -4.48 -36.22
C THR A 92 8.78 -4.84 -37.50
N GLU A 93 7.49 -5.17 -37.40
CA GLU A 93 6.67 -5.48 -38.59
C GLU A 93 6.44 -4.25 -39.48
N ARG A 94 6.25 -3.07 -38.89
CA ARG A 94 6.21 -1.80 -39.63
C ARG A 94 7.50 -1.59 -40.43
N ASP A 95 8.65 -1.77 -39.80
CA ASP A 95 9.95 -1.54 -40.45
C ASP A 95 10.16 -2.52 -41.62
N ARG A 96 9.72 -3.78 -41.47
CA ARG A 96 9.70 -4.76 -42.58
C ARG A 96 8.77 -4.32 -43.71
N LEU A 97 7.55 -3.88 -43.39
CA LEU A 97 6.60 -3.41 -44.40
C LEU A 97 7.14 -2.19 -45.17
N LEU A 98 7.77 -1.23 -44.49
CA LEU A 98 8.38 -0.06 -45.12
C LEU A 98 9.55 -0.46 -46.02
N ALA A 99 10.37 -1.44 -45.61
CA ALA A 99 11.44 -1.99 -46.45
C ALA A 99 10.89 -2.67 -47.70
N ASP A 100 9.80 -3.44 -47.57
CA ASP A 100 9.14 -4.10 -48.70
C ASP A 100 8.57 -3.08 -49.68
N VAL A 101 7.89 -2.04 -49.19
CA VAL A 101 7.39 -0.92 -50.01
C VAL A 101 8.53 -0.21 -50.73
N ALA A 102 9.67 0.01 -50.08
CA ALA A 102 10.85 0.60 -50.72
C ALA A 102 11.40 -0.28 -51.86
N ARG A 103 11.43 -1.61 -51.68
CA ARG A 103 11.82 -2.55 -52.76
C ARG A 103 10.85 -2.48 -53.93
N TYR A 104 9.54 -2.48 -53.66
CA TYR A 104 8.51 -2.36 -54.70
C TYR A 104 8.63 -1.05 -55.49
N ARG A 105 8.86 0.08 -54.81
CA ARG A 105 9.05 1.40 -55.45
C ARG A 105 10.28 1.44 -56.35
N THR A 106 11.36 0.78 -55.94
CA THR A 106 12.57 0.67 -56.75
C THR A 106 12.30 -0.15 -58.02
N ALA A 107 11.64 -1.30 -57.89
CA ALA A 107 11.27 -2.15 -59.02
C ALA A 107 10.30 -1.46 -60.00
N ALA A 108 9.31 -0.74 -59.49
CA ALA A 108 8.35 0.01 -60.30
C ALA A 108 9.05 1.13 -61.12
N ARG A 109 9.99 1.86 -60.50
CA ARG A 109 10.78 2.87 -61.21
C ARG A 109 11.65 2.26 -62.31
N THR A 110 12.33 1.14 -62.06
CA THR A 110 13.12 0.47 -63.10
C THR A 110 12.29 0.00 -64.29
N ALA A 111 11.05 -0.47 -64.04
CA ALA A 111 10.14 -0.86 -65.11
C ALA A 111 9.67 0.34 -65.97
N GLN A 112 9.39 1.48 -65.33
CA GLN A 112 8.96 2.71 -66.02
C GLN A 112 10.04 3.31 -66.93
N HIS A 113 11.31 3.25 -66.55
CA HIS A 113 12.43 3.73 -67.39
C HIS A 113 12.62 2.91 -68.68
N SER A 114 12.01 1.72 -68.78
CA SER A 114 12.06 0.87 -69.98
C SER A 114 10.97 1.18 -71.03
N SER A 115 10.03 2.07 -70.73
CA SER A 115 8.90 2.45 -71.59
C SER A 115 8.89 3.97 -71.90
N ALA A 116 8.58 4.36 -73.14
CA ALA A 116 8.65 5.71 -73.70
C ALA A 116 7.70 6.77 -73.04
N PRO A 117 7.71 8.06 -73.44
CA PRO A 117 7.60 9.23 -72.57
C PRO A 117 6.26 9.35 -71.83
N THR A 118 6.32 9.67 -70.54
CA THR A 118 5.16 9.72 -69.64
C THR A 118 4.43 11.08 -69.69
N ALA A 119 3.14 11.05 -70.00
CA ALA A 119 2.21 12.17 -69.81
C ALA A 119 1.33 11.89 -68.58
N GLY A 120 1.69 12.48 -67.42
CA GLY A 120 0.94 12.38 -66.15
C GLY A 120 1.82 12.01 -64.95
N PRO A 121 1.36 12.23 -63.68
CA PRO A 121 2.08 11.78 -62.50
C PRO A 121 2.31 10.27 -62.59
N THR A 122 3.55 9.85 -62.39
CA THR A 122 3.93 8.45 -62.54
C THR A 122 3.31 7.63 -61.41
N THR A 123 3.06 6.34 -61.61
CA THR A 123 2.67 5.43 -60.50
C THR A 123 3.67 5.47 -59.35
N GLY A 124 4.93 5.83 -59.62
CA GLY A 124 5.95 6.05 -58.58
C GLY A 124 5.58 7.17 -57.63
N ASP A 125 5.11 8.32 -58.13
CA ASP A 125 4.75 9.50 -57.32
C ASP A 125 3.58 9.22 -56.35
N ALA A 126 2.60 8.42 -56.79
CA ALA A 126 1.46 8.02 -55.96
C ALA A 126 1.86 7.02 -54.86
N LEU A 127 2.71 6.04 -55.17
CA LEU A 127 3.31 5.15 -54.17
C LEU A 127 4.23 5.91 -53.21
N ASP A 128 4.81 7.02 -53.71
CA ASP A 128 5.65 7.89 -52.93
C ASP A 128 4.91 8.59 -51.80
N LEU A 129 3.81 9.25 -52.16
CA LEU A 129 2.89 9.87 -51.21
C LEU A 129 2.28 8.84 -50.25
N PHE A 130 1.87 7.67 -50.74
CA PHE A 130 1.24 6.65 -49.90
C PHE A 130 2.16 6.21 -48.76
N ALA A 131 3.44 5.89 -49.03
CA ALA A 131 4.30 5.44 -47.93
C ALA A 131 4.70 6.56 -46.97
N ASP A 132 4.77 7.83 -47.41
CA ASP A 132 4.97 8.96 -46.50
C ASP A 132 3.76 9.10 -45.54
N LEU A 133 2.54 9.12 -46.10
CA LEU A 133 1.32 9.20 -45.31
C LEU A 133 1.18 8.01 -44.37
N PHE A 134 1.45 6.80 -44.85
CA PHE A 134 1.41 5.58 -44.04
C PHE A 134 2.44 5.64 -42.91
N SER A 135 3.68 6.03 -43.20
CA SER A 135 4.74 6.15 -42.18
C SER A 135 4.37 7.15 -41.08
N ARG A 136 3.83 8.32 -41.46
CA ARG A 136 3.39 9.33 -40.50
C ARG A 136 2.18 8.90 -39.69
N ALA A 137 1.21 8.26 -40.33
CA ALA A 137 0.01 7.76 -39.67
C ALA A 137 0.36 6.65 -38.67
N ASP A 138 1.20 5.70 -39.08
CA ASP A 138 1.64 4.59 -38.22
C ASP A 138 2.50 5.07 -37.05
N ALA A 139 3.44 6.00 -37.30
CA ALA A 139 4.23 6.61 -36.22
C ALA A 139 3.33 7.28 -35.17
N ARG A 140 2.31 8.04 -35.62
CA ARG A 140 1.37 8.69 -34.70
C ARG A 140 0.46 7.69 -33.98
N ALA A 141 0.05 6.62 -34.66
CA ALA A 141 -0.71 5.54 -34.04
C ALA A 141 0.12 4.84 -32.95
N GLY A 142 1.41 4.63 -33.18
CA GLY A 142 2.33 4.06 -32.20
C GLY A 142 2.49 4.92 -30.94
N GLU A 143 2.67 6.23 -31.09
CA GLU A 143 2.72 7.17 -29.94
C GLU A 143 1.41 7.14 -29.12
N LEU A 144 0.27 7.10 -29.82
CA LEU A 144 -1.04 7.04 -29.17
C LEU A 144 -1.25 5.70 -28.44
N ALA A 145 -0.84 4.59 -29.06
CA ALA A 145 -0.91 3.26 -28.46
C ALA A 145 -0.04 3.19 -27.19
N GLU A 146 1.19 3.70 -27.23
CA GLU A 146 2.07 3.72 -26.05
C GLU A 146 1.47 4.50 -24.88
N PHE A 147 0.89 5.68 -25.17
CA PHE A 147 0.18 6.45 -24.15
C PHE A 147 -1.05 5.71 -23.62
N ALA A 148 -1.87 5.15 -24.52
CA ALA A 148 -3.10 4.46 -24.15
C ALA A 148 -2.83 3.21 -23.31
N ASP A 149 -1.82 2.42 -23.67
CA ASP A 149 -1.43 1.22 -22.93
C ASP A 149 -0.89 1.56 -21.54
N ALA A 150 -0.06 2.61 -21.43
CA ALA A 150 0.44 3.08 -20.15
C ALA A 150 -0.69 3.58 -19.24
N ALA A 151 -1.60 4.40 -19.78
CA ALA A 151 -2.76 4.91 -19.05
C ALA A 151 -3.72 3.79 -18.64
N HIS A 152 -3.97 2.83 -19.53
CA HIS A 152 -4.83 1.68 -19.26
C HIS A 152 -4.23 0.78 -18.17
N ALA A 153 -2.95 0.47 -18.25
CA ALA A 153 -2.27 -0.33 -17.22
C ALA A 153 -2.31 0.37 -15.86
N ALA A 154 -2.00 1.66 -15.79
CA ALA A 154 -2.06 2.44 -14.56
C ALA A 154 -3.48 2.49 -13.97
N GLY A 155 -4.49 2.73 -14.81
CA GLY A 155 -5.90 2.75 -14.39
C GLY A 155 -6.35 1.41 -13.83
N LEU A 156 -6.05 0.32 -14.52
CA LEU A 156 -6.41 -1.02 -14.09
C LEU A 156 -5.72 -1.42 -12.79
N THR A 157 -4.43 -1.10 -12.62
CA THR A 157 -3.71 -1.32 -11.37
C THR A 157 -4.32 -0.52 -10.22
N CYS A 158 -4.72 0.73 -10.46
CA CYS A 158 -5.40 1.55 -9.45
C CYS A 158 -6.74 0.92 -9.01
N GLU A 159 -7.59 0.55 -9.99
CA GLU A 159 -8.87 -0.09 -9.73
C GLU A 159 -8.69 -1.38 -8.92
N ARG A 160 -7.79 -2.26 -9.36
CA ARG A 160 -7.55 -3.54 -8.70
C ARG A 160 -6.90 -3.41 -7.32
N SER A 161 -6.06 -2.40 -7.12
CA SER A 161 -5.49 -2.09 -5.80
C SER A 161 -6.57 -1.64 -4.84
N PHE A 162 -7.47 -0.75 -5.28
CA PHE A 162 -8.63 -0.32 -4.49
C PHE A 162 -9.54 -1.49 -4.12
N ASP A 163 -9.84 -2.33 -5.10
CA ASP A 163 -10.63 -3.55 -4.96
C ASP A 163 -10.02 -4.52 -3.93
N ALA A 164 -8.70 -4.67 -3.97
CA ALA A 164 -7.97 -5.52 -3.04
C ALA A 164 -8.07 -5.00 -1.60
N LEU A 165 -7.94 -3.68 -1.41
CA LEU A 165 -8.10 -3.04 -0.10
C LEU A 165 -9.54 -3.13 0.40
N SER A 166 -10.52 -3.00 -0.49
CA SER A 166 -11.95 -3.00 -0.14
C SER A 166 -12.46 -4.38 0.27
N ARG A 167 -11.90 -5.47 -0.29
CA ARG A 167 -12.25 -6.84 0.09
C ARG A 167 -11.67 -7.25 1.44
N THR A 168 -10.53 -6.68 1.83
CA THR A 168 -9.91 -6.93 3.13
C THR A 168 -10.48 -5.95 4.16
N LYS A 169 -11.65 -6.27 4.72
CA LYS A 169 -12.26 -5.48 5.79
C LYS A 169 -11.29 -5.35 6.97
N PRO A 170 -11.00 -4.13 7.47
CA PRO A 170 -10.13 -3.98 8.63
C PRO A 170 -10.71 -4.71 9.84
N ALA A 171 -9.83 -5.30 10.64
CA ALA A 171 -10.23 -5.82 11.94
C ALA A 171 -10.84 -4.67 12.74
N THR A 172 -12.13 -4.75 13.04
CA THR A 172 -12.78 -3.80 13.93
C THR A 172 -12.18 -3.99 15.32
N VAL A 173 -11.42 -3.01 15.78
CA VAL A 173 -11.06 -2.91 17.19
C VAL A 173 -12.37 -2.61 17.92
N GLN A 174 -12.93 -3.63 18.58
CA GLN A 174 -14.08 -3.45 19.45
C GLN A 174 -13.66 -2.41 20.50
N ALA A 175 -14.30 -1.24 20.50
CA ALA A 175 -14.10 -0.26 21.56
C ALA A 175 -14.35 -0.96 22.91
N PRO A 176 -13.54 -0.71 23.95
CA PRO A 176 -13.80 -1.29 25.26
C PRO A 176 -15.22 -0.91 25.64
N GLN A 177 -16.10 -1.90 25.83
CA GLN A 177 -17.43 -1.65 26.33
C GLN A 177 -17.26 -0.99 27.70
N SER A 178 -17.62 0.29 27.79
CA SER A 178 -17.76 0.99 29.05
C SER A 178 -18.95 0.35 29.76
N ASN A 179 -18.70 -0.74 30.49
CA ASN A 179 -19.65 -1.23 31.46
C ASN A 179 -19.74 -0.15 32.54
N GLN A 180 -20.85 0.59 32.55
CA GLN A 180 -21.27 1.36 33.71
C GLN A 180 -21.62 0.41 34.86
#